data_AF-A0A8S3F5J2-F1
#
_entry.id   AF-A0A8S3F5J2-F1
#
_cell.length_a   1.000
_cell.length_b   1.000
_cell.length_c   1.000
_cell.angle_alpha   90.00
_cell.angle_beta   90.00
_cell.angle_gamma   90.00
#
_symmetry.space_group_name_H-M   'P 1'
#
loop_
_entity.id
_entity.type
_entity.pdbx_description
1 polymer ?
#
loop_
_entity_poly.entity_id
_entity_poly.type
_entity_poly.pdbx_seq_one_letter_code
_entity_poly.pdbx_strand_id
1 'polypeptide(L)'
;MPTDIANTPDELFETFVNAQTFKTILHSFDELCRSIRLDRKTVGYGKRSLYKVLTSRLTSWKSKSLWSKIDKRGAQKEYENGNACADMK
;
A
#
# COMPACT_ATOMS: atom_id res chain seq x y z
N MET A 1 -31.28 -8.18 -10.68
CA MET A 1 -30.21 -8.61 -9.76
C MET A 1 -29.10 -7.58 -9.81
N PRO A 2 -28.64 -7.00 -8.69
CA PRO A 2 -27.45 -6.17 -8.73
C PRO A 2 -26.27 -7.09 -9.01
N THR A 3 -25.59 -6.90 -10.13
CA THR A 3 -24.29 -7.49 -10.38
C THR A 3 -23.32 -6.87 -9.39
N ASP A 4 -22.87 -7.65 -8.42
CA ASP A 4 -21.82 -7.27 -7.48
C ASP A 4 -20.51 -7.18 -8.29
N ILE A 5 -20.29 -6.03 -8.93
CA ILE A 5 -19.05 -5.77 -9.68
C ILE A 5 -17.98 -5.56 -8.62
N ALA A 6 -17.36 -6.65 -8.19
CA ALA A 6 -16.22 -6.59 -7.30
C ALA A 6 -15.10 -5.82 -8.03
N ASN A 7 -14.81 -4.61 -7.57
CA ASN A 7 -13.73 -3.78 -8.11
C ASN A 7 -12.41 -4.55 -8.03
N THR A 8 -11.64 -4.50 -9.10
CA THR A 8 -10.30 -5.09 -9.16
C THR A 8 -9.34 -4.39 -8.20
N PRO A 9 -8.23 -5.04 -7.78
CA PRO A 9 -7.21 -4.37 -6.97
C PRO A 9 -6.66 -3.08 -7.59
N ASP A 10 -6.59 -3.01 -8.92
CA ASP A 10 -6.13 -1.79 -9.62
C ASP A 10 -7.16 -0.65 -9.55
N GLU A 11 -8.46 -0.94 -9.70
CA GLU A 11 -9.53 0.07 -9.53
C GLU A 11 -9.64 0.57 -8.10
N LEU A 12 -9.48 -0.34 -7.12
CA LEU A 12 -9.44 0.02 -5.70
C LEU A 12 -8.19 0.86 -5.36
N PHE A 13 -7.05 0.55 -5.97
CA PHE A 13 -5.84 1.35 -5.84
C PHE A 13 -6.04 2.77 -6.37
N GLU A 14 -6.68 2.90 -7.53
CA GLU A 14 -7.03 4.21 -8.11
C GLU A 14 -8.02 4.99 -7.25
N THR A 15 -9.03 4.31 -6.72
CA THR A 15 -9.98 4.92 -5.79
C THR A 15 -9.27 5.45 -4.55
N PHE A 16 -8.32 4.69 -4.00
CA PHE A 16 -7.50 5.08 -2.86
C PHE A 16 -6.61 6.30 -3.17
N VAL A 17 -5.91 6.29 -4.30
CA VAL A 17 -5.00 7.38 -4.69
C VAL A 17 -5.76 8.69 -4.97
N ASN A 18 -6.99 8.60 -5.48
CA ASN A 18 -7.80 9.78 -5.80
C ASN A 18 -8.74 10.24 -4.67
N ALA A 19 -8.79 9.53 -3.53
CA ALA A 19 -9.64 9.90 -2.41
C ALA A 19 -9.19 11.22 -1.75
N GLN A 20 -10.14 12.14 -1.53
CA GLN A 20 -9.84 13.49 -1.02
C GLN A 20 -10.36 13.79 0.39
N THR A 21 -10.98 12.81 1.05
CA THR A 21 -11.46 12.97 2.43
C THR A 21 -10.89 11.88 3.31
N PHE A 22 -10.69 12.18 4.59
CA PHE A 22 -10.20 11.20 5.55
C PHE A 22 -11.03 9.91 5.55
N LYS A 23 -12.36 10.03 5.55
CA LYS A 23 -13.28 8.88 5.53
C LYS A 23 -13.11 8.03 4.27
N THR A 24 -13.02 8.66 3.10
CA THR A 24 -12.88 7.93 1.82
C THR A 24 -11.50 7.32 1.66
N ILE A 25 -10.44 7.97 2.14
CA ILE A 25 -9.07 7.42 2.17
C ILE A 25 -9.05 6.15 3.02
N LEU A 26 -9.57 6.20 4.25
CA LEU A 26 -9.59 5.03 5.14
C LEU A 26 -10.40 3.86 4.58
N HIS A 27 -11.56 4.16 4.00
CA HIS A 27 -12.46 3.14 3.42
C HIS A 27 -11.82 2.46 2.21
N SER A 28 -11.40 3.24 1.22
CA SER A 28 -10.77 2.72 -0.01
C SER A 28 -9.49 1.95 0.28
N PHE A 29 -8.70 2.39 1.27
CA PHE A 29 -7.51 1.66 1.70
C PHE A 29 -7.86 0.30 2.35
N ASP A 30 -8.94 0.22 3.13
CA ASP A 30 -9.40 -1.04 3.73
C ASP A 30 -9.91 -2.01 2.65
N GLU A 31 -10.70 -1.53 1.70
CA GLU A 31 -11.16 -2.33 0.55
C GLU A 31 -9.99 -2.86 -0.29
N LEU A 32 -9.01 -2.01 -0.58
CA LEU A 32 -7.78 -2.40 -1.27
C LEU A 32 -7.03 -3.49 -0.51
N CYS A 33 -6.85 -3.34 0.81
CA CYS A 33 -6.17 -4.35 1.62
C CYS A 33 -6.92 -5.70 1.60
N ARG A 34 -8.25 -5.67 1.69
CA ARG A 34 -9.09 -6.88 1.63
C ARG A 34 -8.98 -7.58 0.27
N SER A 35 -8.98 -6.81 -0.84
CA SER A 35 -8.93 -7.39 -2.20
C SER A 35 -7.61 -8.14 -2.47
N ILE A 36 -6.51 -7.71 -1.86
CA ILE A 36 -5.20 -8.39 -1.94
C ILE A 36 -4.95 -9.40 -0.80
N ARG A 37 -5.98 -9.69 0.00
CA ARG A 37 -5.93 -10.59 1.17
C ARG A 37 -4.84 -10.20 2.18
N LEU A 38 -4.64 -8.90 2.37
CA LEU A 38 -3.76 -8.35 3.38
C LEU A 38 -4.55 -8.09 4.67
N ASP A 39 -4.22 -8.83 5.73
CA ASP A 39 -4.73 -8.52 7.07
C ASP A 39 -3.82 -7.48 7.73
N ARG A 40 -4.34 -6.24 7.82
CA ARG A 40 -3.67 -5.10 8.45
C ARG A 40 -3.22 -5.34 9.89
N LYS A 41 -3.84 -6.28 10.61
CA LYS A 41 -3.47 -6.63 11.99
C LYS A 41 -2.23 -7.52 12.08
N THR A 42 -1.84 -8.15 10.97
CA THR A 42 -0.72 -9.12 10.91
C THR A 42 0.56 -8.53 10.33
N VAL A 43 0.46 -7.34 9.71
CA VAL A 43 1.57 -6.60 9.11
C VAL A 43 2.16 -5.67 10.16
N GLY A 44 3.44 -5.85 10.46
CA GLY A 44 4.20 -5.02 11.41
C GLY A 44 5.38 -4.31 10.75
N TYR A 45 6.33 -3.86 11.54
CA TYR A 45 7.59 -3.30 11.05
C TYR A 45 8.55 -4.43 10.60
N GLY A 46 9.34 -4.21 9.55
CA GLY A 46 10.37 -5.16 9.08
C GLY A 46 10.05 -5.94 7.79
N LYS A 47 10.48 -7.21 7.70
CA LYS A 47 10.42 -8.02 6.45
C LYS A 47 9.00 -8.30 5.93
N ARG A 48 8.00 -8.27 6.81
CA ARG A 48 6.57 -8.32 6.46
C ARG A 48 5.94 -6.95 6.67
N SER A 49 6.56 -5.89 6.17
CA SER A 49 5.96 -4.57 6.21
C SER A 49 4.80 -4.47 5.23
N LEU A 50 3.81 -3.67 5.60
CA LEU A 50 2.65 -3.32 4.77
C LEU A 50 3.10 -2.92 3.35
N TYR A 51 4.13 -2.09 3.26
CA TYR A 51 4.68 -1.63 1.99
C TYR A 51 5.20 -2.77 1.11
N LYS A 52 5.98 -3.72 1.67
CA LYS A 52 6.50 -4.86 0.89
C LYS A 52 5.40 -5.78 0.37
N VAL A 53 4.32 -5.96 1.13
CA VAL A 53 3.19 -6.75 0.64
C VAL A 53 2.46 -6.00 -0.47
N LEU A 54 2.17 -4.70 -0.29
CA LEU A 54 1.53 -3.86 -1.30
C LEU A 54 2.28 -3.91 -2.63
N THR A 55 3.59 -3.67 -2.64
CA THR A 55 4.38 -3.67 -3.89
C THR A 55 4.48 -5.03 -4.55
N SER A 56 4.40 -6.13 -3.80
CA SER A 56 4.38 -7.49 -4.37
C SER A 56 3.04 -7.89 -4.98
N ARG A 57 1.93 -7.34 -4.49
CA ARG A 57 0.57 -7.69 -4.92
C ARG A 57 0.00 -6.71 -5.96
N LEU A 58 0.46 -5.46 -5.94
CA LEU A 58 0.04 -4.41 -6.86
C LEU A 58 1.19 -4.10 -7.83
N THR A 59 1.15 -4.76 -9.00
CA THR A 59 2.27 -4.79 -9.96
C THR A 59 1.93 -4.16 -11.32
N SER A 60 0.78 -3.52 -11.43
CA SER A 60 0.37 -2.73 -12.59
C SER A 60 1.33 -1.57 -12.87
N TRP A 61 1.36 -1.09 -14.12
CA TRP A 61 2.20 0.04 -14.50
C TRP A 61 1.91 1.29 -13.66
N LYS A 62 0.65 1.45 -13.25
CA LYS A 62 0.17 2.60 -12.49
C LYS A 62 0.68 2.58 -11.06
N SER A 63 0.50 1.46 -10.36
CA SER A 63 1.04 1.27 -9.01
C SER A 63 2.57 1.33 -8.98
N LYS A 64 3.26 0.72 -9.96
CA LYS A 64 4.73 0.81 -10.12
C LYS A 64 5.27 2.23 -10.21
N SER A 65 4.53 3.15 -10.84
CA SER A 65 4.94 4.55 -10.92
C SER A 65 5.01 5.24 -9.56
N LEU A 66 4.11 4.89 -8.63
CA LEU A 66 4.11 5.37 -7.26
C LEU A 66 5.24 4.71 -6.46
N TRP A 67 5.38 3.39 -6.58
CA TRP A 67 6.42 2.61 -5.89
C TRP A 67 7.82 3.14 -6.20
N SER A 68 8.11 3.45 -7.47
CA SER A 68 9.40 4.03 -7.87
C SER A 68 9.73 5.33 -7.13
N LYS A 69 8.74 6.20 -6.89
CA LYS A 69 8.94 7.45 -6.14
C LYS A 69 9.22 7.18 -4.66
N ILE A 70 8.47 6.25 -4.05
CA ILE A 70 8.64 5.87 -2.65
C ILE A 70 9.98 5.16 -2.44
N ASP A 71 10.34 4.21 -3.30
CA ASP A 71 11.61 3.47 -3.26
C ASP A 71 12.79 4.41 -3.42
N LYS A 72 12.73 5.36 -4.38
CA LYS A 72 13.78 6.37 -4.55
C LYS A 72 13.96 7.23 -3.30
N ARG A 73 12.87 7.59 -2.61
CA ARG A 73 12.94 8.32 -1.35
C ARG A 73 13.52 7.46 -0.24
N GLY A 74 13.06 6.22 -0.10
CA GLY A 74 13.55 5.29 0.94
C GLY A 74 15.02 4.86 0.76
N ALA A 75 15.55 4.93 -0.47
CA ALA A 75 16.96 4.65 -0.77
C ALA A 75 17.92 5.81 -0.44
N GLN A 76 17.42 6.95 0.05
CA GLN A 76 18.28 8.04 0.48
C GLN A 76 19.08 7.63 1.73
N LYS A 77 20.34 8.10 1.80
CA LYS A 77 21.33 7.68 2.81
C LYS A 77 20.86 7.94 4.24
N GLU A 78 20.07 8.98 4.45
CA GLU A 78 19.53 9.41 5.74
C GLU A 78 18.60 8.36 6.37
N TYR A 79 18.06 7.44 5.57
CA TYR A 79 17.23 6.34 6.05
C TYR A 79 18.02 5.07 6.38
N GLU A 80 19.32 5.02 6.09
CA GLU A 80 20.23 3.90 6.39
C GLU A 80 19.66 2.53 5.99
N ASN A 81 19.10 2.43 4.78
CA ASN A 81 18.41 1.23 4.30
C ASN A 81 17.26 0.74 5.21
N GLY A 82 16.56 1.69 5.85
CA GLY A 82 15.47 1.42 6.79
C GLY A 82 15.92 1.13 8.22
N ASN A 83 17.19 1.37 8.57
CA ASN A 83 17.75 1.05 9.89
C ASN A 83 17.98 2.28 10.79
N ALA A 84 17.78 3.50 10.29
CA ALA A 84 18.02 4.72 11.08
C ALA A 84 17.25 4.77 12.42
N CYS A 85 16.12 4.06 12.53
CA CYS A 85 15.34 3.92 13.75
C CYS A 85 15.21 2.47 14.24
N ALA A 86 16.16 1.58 13.92
CA ALA A 86 16.08 0.17 14.29
C ALA A 86 16.02 -0.05 15.82
N ASP A 87 16.53 0.90 16.60
CA ASP A 87 16.55 0.88 18.06
C ASP A 87 15.27 1.44 18.71
N MET A 88 14.35 2.03 17.94
CA MET A 88 13.00 2.40 18.41
C MET A 88 12.11 1.13 18.42
N LYS A 89 12.19 0.36 19.50
CA LYS A 89 11.35 -0.81 19.76
C LYS A 89 10.36 -0.58 20.88
#